data_AF-A0AAV7GKQ6-F1
#
_entry.id   AF-A0AAV7GKQ6-F1
#
_cell.length_a   1.000
_cell.length_b   1.000
_cell.length_c   1.000
_cell.angle_alpha   90.00
_cell.angle_beta   90.00
_cell.angle_gamma   90.00
#
_symmetry.space_group_name_H-M   'P 1'
#
loop_
_entity.id
_entity.type
_entity.pdbx_description
1 polymer ?
#
loop_
_entity_poly.entity_id
_entity_poly.type
_entity_poly.pdbx_seq_one_letter_code
_entity_poly.pdbx_strand_id
1 'polypeptide(L)'
;MANKVKKMIRMMASNGVEVVVEEVVAMQSQIIYHMVEDNCIKNFIPLKHLDFSLPNIEELKDFDNKFVNIDTNALYDCIMVANYLGMKDLIDLVCYKVKLRGNSSDF
;
A
#
# COMPACT_ATOMS: atom_id res chain seq x y z
N MET A 1 -21.19 18.93 11.35
CA MET A 1 -20.21 17.90 10.96
C MET A 1 -19.86 18.14 9.50
N ALA A 2 -18.64 18.61 9.20
CA ALA A 2 -18.24 18.90 7.82
C ALA A 2 -18.05 17.58 7.06
N ASN A 3 -18.83 17.39 6.00
CA ASN A 3 -18.69 16.26 5.11
C ASN A 3 -17.42 16.49 4.29
N LYS A 4 -16.27 15.99 4.77
CA LYS A 4 -14.98 16.19 4.14
C LYS A 4 -14.96 15.38 2.84
N VAL A 5 -15.24 16.04 1.72
CA VAL A 5 -15.22 15.43 0.39
C VAL A 5 -13.82 14.85 0.17
N LYS A 6 -13.73 13.52 0.05
CA LYS A 6 -12.48 12.84 -0.26
C LYS A 6 -12.06 13.21 -1.68
N LYS A 7 -10.94 13.91 -1.82
CA LYS A 7 -10.37 14.26 -3.12
C LYS A 7 -9.60 13.05 -3.66
N MET A 8 -9.95 12.62 -4.86
CA MET A 8 -9.37 11.45 -5.53
C MET A 8 -8.49 11.93 -6.69
N ILE A 9 -7.31 11.35 -6.84
CA ILE A 9 -6.37 11.59 -7.94
C ILE A 9 -6.41 10.41 -8.90
N ARG A 10 -6.43 10.73 -10.21
CA ARG A 10 -6.39 9.75 -11.29
C ARG A 10 -5.01 9.68 -11.90
N MET A 11 -4.48 8.47 -12.02
CA MET A 11 -3.17 8.17 -12.59
C MET A 11 -3.35 7.13 -13.69
N MET A 12 -2.54 7.23 -14.74
CA MET A 12 -2.56 6.28 -15.86
C MET A 12 -1.21 5.56 -15.90
N ALA A 13 -1.24 4.24 -15.73
CA ALA A 13 -0.06 3.41 -15.87
C ALA A 13 0.34 3.27 -17.35
N SER A 14 1.59 2.89 -17.63
CA SER A 14 2.12 2.69 -18.99
C SER A 14 1.31 1.67 -19.80
N ASN A 15 0.71 0.69 -19.14
CA ASN A 15 -0.13 -0.35 -19.72
C ASN A 15 -1.59 0.09 -20.02
N GLY A 16 -1.93 1.36 -19.80
CA GLY A 16 -3.28 1.90 -20.03
C GLY A 16 -4.29 1.64 -18.91
N VAL A 17 -3.85 1.15 -17.75
CA VAL A 17 -4.69 0.99 -16.57
C VAL A 17 -4.84 2.32 -15.83
N GLU A 18 -6.09 2.72 -15.59
CA GLU A 18 -6.42 3.88 -14.75
C GLU A 18 -6.43 3.48 -13.27
N VAL A 19 -5.67 4.22 -12.47
CA VAL A 19 -5.53 4.02 -11.02
C VAL A 19 -6.08 5.26 -10.32
N VAL A 20 -7.12 5.07 -9.51
CA VAL A 20 -7.78 6.15 -8.76
C VAL A 20 -7.53 5.95 -7.27
N VAL A 21 -6.85 6.90 -6.64
CA VAL A 21 -6.49 6.84 -5.21
C VAL A 21 -6.80 8.14 -4.50
N GLU A 22 -6.93 8.09 -3.18
CA GLU A 22 -7.15 9.29 -2.36
C GLU A 22 -5.92 10.21 -2.41
N GLU A 23 -6.14 11.52 -2.46
CA GLU A 23 -5.07 12.53 -2.54
C GLU A 23 -4.05 12.37 -1.42
N VAL A 24 -4.50 12.10 -0.19
CA VAL A 24 -3.60 11.91 0.97
C VAL A 24 -2.73 10.66 0.84
N VAL A 25 -3.19 9.65 0.11
CA VAL A 25 -2.43 8.42 -0.16
C VAL A 25 -1.44 8.68 -1.30
N ALA A 26 -1.88 9.37 -2.36
CA ALA A 26 -1.03 9.78 -3.47
C ALA A 26 0.11 10.73 -3.04
N MET A 27 -0.16 11.66 -2.13
CA MET A 27 0.83 12.62 -1.60
C MET A 27 1.96 11.97 -0.78
N GLN A 28 1.86 10.69 -0.44
CA GLN A 28 3.00 9.96 0.14
C GLN A 28 4.17 9.85 -0.86
N SER A 29 3.89 9.92 -2.16
CA SER A 29 4.92 10.02 -3.19
C SER A 29 5.36 11.47 -3.36
N GLN A 30 6.66 11.73 -3.12
CA GLN A 30 7.25 13.06 -3.34
C GLN A 30 7.09 13.56 -4.79
N ILE A 31 7.07 12.64 -5.76
CA ILE A 31 6.87 12.98 -7.18
C ILE A 31 5.45 13.50 -7.40
N ILE A 32 4.45 12.81 -6.83
CA ILE A 32 3.05 13.20 -6.95
C ILE A 32 2.78 14.48 -6.16
N TYR A 33 3.40 14.64 -4.98
CA TYR A 33 3.33 15.87 -4.19
C TYR A 33 3.73 17.09 -5.01
N HIS A 34 4.93 17.09 -5.61
CA HIS A 34 5.38 18.20 -6.45
C HIS A 34 4.48 18.40 -7.68
N MET A 35 4.00 17.31 -8.31
CA MET A 35 3.09 17.42 -9.47
C MET A 35 1.70 18.00 -9.12
N VAL A 36 1.20 17.79 -7.90
CA VAL A 36 -0.07 18.33 -7.41
C VAL A 36 0.08 19.81 -7.02
N GLU A 37 1.19 20.18 -6.36
CA GLU A 37 1.45 21.57 -5.94
C GLU A 37 1.62 22.52 -7.12
N ASP A 38 2.27 22.08 -8.20
CA ASP A 38 2.49 22.89 -9.41
C ASP A 38 1.21 23.08 -10.26
N ASN A 39 0.05 22.58 -9.80
CA ASN A 39 -1.26 22.69 -10.47
C ASN A 39 -1.26 22.18 -11.94
N CYS A 40 -0.30 21.32 -12.29
CA CYS A 40 -0.06 20.83 -13.64
C CYS A 40 -0.92 19.61 -14.04
N ILE A 41 -1.93 19.27 -13.23
CA ILE A 41 -2.76 18.09 -13.47
C ILE A 41 -3.93 18.48 -14.38
N LYS A 42 -3.72 18.40 -15.69
CA LYS A 42 -4.77 18.70 -16.67
C LYS A 42 -5.86 17.62 -16.73
N ASN A 43 -5.58 16.34 -16.42
CA ASN A 43 -6.58 15.25 -16.37
C ASN A 43 -6.14 13.96 -15.64
N PHE A 44 -4.89 13.51 -15.79
CA PHE A 44 -4.33 12.33 -15.11
C PHE A 44 -2.80 12.39 -15.04
N ILE A 45 -2.17 11.72 -14.06
CA ILE A 45 -0.71 11.61 -13.93
C ILE A 45 -0.20 10.37 -14.68
N PRO A 46 0.61 10.51 -15.74
CA PRO A 46 1.16 9.37 -16.47
C PRO A 46 2.38 8.76 -15.76
N LEU A 47 2.27 7.50 -15.33
CA LEU A 47 3.35 6.76 -14.67
C LEU A 47 4.11 5.91 -15.71
N LYS A 48 5.15 6.50 -16.31
CA LYS A 48 5.85 5.96 -17.50
C LYS A 48 6.83 4.80 -17.26
N HIS A 49 7.25 4.54 -16.03
CA HIS A 49 8.22 3.47 -15.70
C HIS A 49 7.61 2.34 -14.87
N LEU A 50 6.29 2.31 -14.73
CA LEU A 50 5.62 1.28 -13.94
C LEU A 50 5.31 0.06 -14.82
N ASP A 51 6.35 -0.54 -15.40
CA ASP A 51 6.32 -1.91 -15.92
C ASP A 51 6.62 -2.88 -14.78
N PHE A 52 5.81 -2.80 -13.74
CA PHE A 52 5.69 -3.93 -12.84
C PHE A 52 4.41 -4.63 -13.28
N SER A 53 4.47 -5.96 -13.33
CA SER A 53 3.31 -6.79 -13.04
C SER A 53 2.79 -6.39 -11.66
N LEU A 54 2.19 -5.21 -11.55
CA LEU A 54 1.53 -4.75 -10.35
C LEU A 54 0.47 -5.82 -10.13
N PRO A 55 0.48 -6.50 -8.98
CA PRO A 55 -0.67 -7.30 -8.62
C PRO A 55 -1.89 -6.39 -8.79
N ASN A 56 -2.94 -6.93 -9.40
CA ASN A 56 -4.18 -6.18 -9.59
C ASN A 56 -4.53 -5.51 -8.25
N ILE A 57 -5.01 -4.27 -8.23
CA ILE A 57 -5.35 -3.56 -6.99
C ILE A 57 -6.29 -4.42 -6.11
N GLU A 58 -7.12 -5.24 -6.74
CA GLU A 58 -7.93 -6.25 -6.06
C GLU A 58 -7.09 -7.37 -5.43
N GLU A 59 -6.09 -7.91 -6.11
CA GLU A 59 -5.14 -8.90 -5.57
C GLU A 59 -4.28 -8.33 -4.43
N LEU A 60 -3.90 -7.06 -4.53
CA LEU A 60 -3.17 -6.37 -3.45
C LEU A 60 -4.07 -6.18 -2.23
N LYS A 61 -5.34 -5.80 -2.43
CA LYS A 61 -6.34 -5.74 -1.34
C LYS A 61 -6.62 -7.12 -0.75
N ASP A 62 -6.70 -8.15 -1.58
CA ASP A 62 -6.89 -9.53 -1.14
C ASP A 62 -5.69 -10.03 -0.34
N PHE A 63 -4.47 -9.67 -0.78
CA PHE A 63 -3.24 -9.92 -0.06
C PHE A 63 -3.24 -9.19 1.29
N ASP A 64 -3.54 -7.88 1.32
CA ASP A 64 -3.61 -7.10 2.54
C ASP A 64 -4.66 -7.68 3.51
N ASN A 65 -5.85 -8.04 3.02
CA ASN A 65 -6.91 -8.65 3.84
C ASN A 65 -6.49 -10.01 4.40
N LYS A 66 -5.87 -10.87 3.57
CA LYS A 66 -5.37 -12.18 4.00
C LYS A 66 -4.23 -12.01 5.00
N PHE A 67 -3.29 -11.12 4.73
CA PHE A 67 -2.17 -10.80 5.60
C PHE A 67 -2.65 -10.21 6.94
N VAL A 68 -3.73 -9.43 6.92
CA VAL A 68 -4.35 -8.90 8.14
C VAL A 68 -4.95 -10.00 9.00
N ASN A 69 -5.45 -11.07 8.38
CA ASN A 69 -6.19 -12.15 9.02
C ASN A 69 -5.38 -13.45 9.24
N ILE A 70 -4.06 -13.43 9.05
CA ILE A 70 -3.20 -14.57 9.38
C ILE A 70 -3.30 -14.87 10.88
N ASP A 71 -3.47 -16.14 11.27
CA ASP A 71 -3.49 -16.56 12.67
C ASP A 71 -2.11 -16.46 13.34
N THR A 72 -2.07 -16.45 14.68
CA THR A 72 -0.80 -16.23 15.40
C THR A 72 0.22 -17.34 15.15
N ASN A 73 -0.23 -18.58 14.90
CA ASN A 73 0.67 -19.70 14.62
C ASN A 73 1.32 -19.55 13.24
N ALA A 74 0.52 -19.25 12.23
CA ALA A 74 1.02 -18.97 10.88
C ALA A 74 1.94 -17.74 10.83
N LEU A 75 1.77 -16.73 11.70
CA LEU A 75 2.74 -15.64 11.84
C LEU A 75 4.09 -16.13 12.35
N TYR A 76 4.13 -16.99 13.37
CA TYR A 76 5.38 -17.56 13.89
C TYR A 76 6.07 -18.44 12.85
N ASP A 77 5.31 -19.29 12.15
CA ASP A 77 5.85 -20.10 11.06
C ASP A 77 6.42 -19.22 9.94
N CYS A 78 5.75 -18.11 9.62
CA CYS A 78 6.23 -17.14 8.64
C CYS A 78 7.53 -16.46 9.09
N ILE A 79 7.67 -16.09 10.38
CA ILE A 79 8.92 -15.55 10.94
C ILE A 79 10.04 -16.59 10.82
N MET A 80 9.77 -17.84 11.16
CA MET A 80 10.77 -18.92 11.09
C MET A 80 11.24 -19.18 9.66
N VAL A 81 10.31 -19.23 8.69
CA VAL A 81 10.63 -19.38 7.27
C VAL A 81 11.38 -18.16 6.75
N ALA A 82 10.96 -16.94 7.10
CA ALA A 82 11.62 -15.71 6.67
C ALA A 82 13.06 -15.62 7.20
N ASN A 83 13.28 -16.03 8.47
CA ASN A 83 14.61 -16.13 9.07
C ASN A 83 15.47 -17.20 8.39
N TYR A 84 14.91 -18.36 8.09
CA TYR A 84 15.61 -19.43 7.38
C TYR A 84 16.03 -19.02 5.95
N LEU A 85 15.16 -18.29 5.24
CA LEU A 85 15.41 -17.80 3.88
C LEU A 85 16.25 -16.51 3.85
N GLY A 86 16.54 -15.90 5.00
CA GLY A 86 17.30 -14.65 5.09
C GLY A 86 16.58 -13.42 4.52
N MET A 87 15.24 -13.42 4.48
CA MET A 87 14.44 -12.34 3.91
C MET A 87 14.09 -11.28 4.95
N LYS A 88 14.98 -10.30 5.15
CA LYS A 88 14.82 -9.25 6.17
C LYS A 88 13.53 -8.44 6.03
N ASP A 89 13.14 -8.07 4.81
CA ASP A 89 11.93 -7.28 4.57
C ASP A 89 10.66 -8.02 5.01
N LEU A 90 10.64 -9.35 4.85
CA LEU A 90 9.52 -10.18 5.32
C LEU A 90 9.51 -10.29 6.85
N ILE A 91 10.68 -10.39 7.49
CA ILE A 91 10.80 -10.38 8.96
C ILE A 91 10.29 -9.05 9.52
N ASP A 92 10.69 -7.92 8.94
CA ASP A 92 10.29 -6.58 9.39
C ASP A 92 8.77 -6.39 9.22
N LEU A 93 8.20 -6.85 8.09
CA LEU A 93 6.76 -6.79 7.83
C LEU A 93 5.95 -7.62 8.84
N VAL A 94 6.38 -8.84 9.14
CA VAL A 94 5.70 -9.72 10.10
C VAL A 94 5.87 -9.20 11.53
N CYS A 95 7.04 -8.69 11.90
CA CYS A 95 7.27 -8.02 13.19
C CYS A 95 6.36 -6.80 13.37
N TYR A 96 6.23 -5.98 12.33
CA TYR A 96 5.31 -4.84 12.32
C TYR A 96 3.85 -5.30 12.54
N LYS A 97 3.44 -6.40 11.91
CA LYS A 97 2.10 -6.98 12.10
C LYS A 97 1.86 -7.45 13.53
N VAL A 98 2.83 -8.14 14.14
CA VAL A 98 2.77 -8.55 15.55
C VAL A 98 2.65 -7.32 16.46
N LYS A 99 3.41 -6.25 16.17
CA LYS A 99 3.33 -5.00 16.92
C LYS A 99 1.96 -4.32 16.82
N LEU A 100 1.33 -4.32 15.64
CA LEU A 100 -0.03 -3.81 15.46
C LEU A 100 -1.06 -4.62 16.25
N ARG A 101 -0.90 -5.94 16.35
CA ARG A 101 -1.76 -6.79 17.21
C ARG A 101 -1.54 -6.57 18.70
N GLY A 102 -0.30 -6.31 19.12
CA GLY A 102 0.04 -6.11 20.53
C GLY A 102 -0.36 -4.75 21.09
N ASN A 103 -0.68 -3.76 20.24
CA ASN A 103 -1.10 -2.43 20.69
C ASN A 103 -2.64 -2.31 20.87
N SER A 104 -3.42 -3.39 20.68
CA SER A 104 -4.86 -3.43 20.96
C SER A 104 -5.18 -3.99 22.35
N SER A 105 -4.25 -3.95 23.29
CA SER A 105 -4.50 -4.20 24.72
C SER A 105 -4.50 -2.87 25.49
N ASP A 106 -5.57 -2.10 25.32
CA ASP A 106 -6.20 -1.42 26.45
C ASP A 106 -7.02 -2.48 27.19
N PHE A 107 -6.39 -3.24 28.09
CA PHE A 107 -6.97 -3.85 29.29
C PHE A 107 -5.82 -4.20 30.25
#